data_AF-A0A9D2AB77-F1
#
_entry.id   AF-A0A9D2AB77-F1
#
_cell.length_a   1.000
_cell.length_b   1.000
_cell.length_c   1.000
_cell.angle_alpha   90.00
_cell.angle_beta   90.00
_cell.angle_gamma   90.00
#
_symmetry.space_group_name_H-M   'P 1'
#
loop_
_entity.id
_entity.type
_entity.pdbx_description
1 polymer ?
#
loop_
_entity_poly.entity_id
_entity_poly.type
_entity_poly.pdbx_seq_one_letter_code
_entity_poly.pdbx_strand_id
1 'polypeptide(L)' 'RIEETMALGDGGNDIPIVERAGIGVAMGNANDSLKAIADYVTDPVDENGVYHALKHWVF' A
#
# COMPACT_ATOMS: atom_id res chain seq x y z
N ARG A 1 -12.88 0.51 -11.93
CA ARG A 1 -13.11 1.92 -11.50
C ARG A 1 -12.11 2.27 -10.40
N ILE A 2 -11.96 3.53 -9.96
CA ILE A 2 -10.90 3.84 -8.97
C ILE A 2 -11.16 3.08 -7.66
N GLU A 3 -12.42 2.96 -7.26
CA GLU A 3 -12.87 2.15 -6.12
C GLU A 3 -12.58 0.64 -6.27
N GLU A 4 -12.22 0.16 -7.46
CA GLU A 4 -11.82 -1.23 -7.75
C GLU A 4 -10.30 -1.34 -8.00
N THR A 5 -9.51 -0.40 -7.49
CA THR A 5 -8.04 -0.40 -7.62
C THR A 5 -7.36 -0.50 -6.27
N MET A 6 -6.19 -1.13 -6.28
CA MET A 6 -5.26 -1.15 -5.16
C MET A 6 -3.93 -0.52 -5.62
N ALA A 7 -3.38 0.37 -4.81
CA ALA A 7 -2.03 0.90 -4.99
C ALA A 7 -1.18 0.52 -3.79
N LEU A 8 0.03 0.00 -4.05
CA LEU A 8 1.03 -0.33 -3.05
C LEU A 8 2.23 0.58 -3.27
N GLY A 9 2.72 1.23 -2.21
CA GLY A 9 3.87 2.13 -2.29
C GLY A 9 4.82 1.97 -1.10
N ASP A 10 6.06 2.40 -1.29
CA ASP A 10 7.10 2.39 -0.27
C ASP A 10 7.78 3.75 -0.10
N GLY A 11 7.63 4.66 -1.06
CA GLY A 11 8.27 5.97 -1.05
C GLY A 11 7.29 7.16 -1.03
N GLY A 12 7.84 8.34 -0.76
CA GLY A 12 7.07 9.59 -0.82
C GLY A 12 6.50 9.90 -2.22
N ASN A 13 7.15 9.40 -3.28
CA ASN A 13 6.65 9.51 -4.66
C ASN A 13 5.35 8.72 -4.90
N ASP A 14 5.01 7.76 -4.02
CA ASP A 14 3.81 6.93 -4.16
C ASP A 14 2.59 7.52 -3.44
N ILE A 15 2.78 8.56 -2.62
CA ILE A 15 1.70 9.22 -1.88
C ILE A 15 0.49 9.55 -2.77
N PRO A 16 0.65 10.18 -3.96
CA PRO A 16 -0.49 10.55 -4.78
C PRO A 16 -1.30 9.35 -5.31
N ILE A 17 -0.65 8.21 -5.55
CA ILE A 17 -1.34 7.03 -6.07
C ILE A 17 -1.98 6.21 -4.94
N VAL A 18 -1.33 6.14 -3.78
CA VAL A 18 -1.86 5.47 -2.58
C VAL A 18 -3.06 6.22 -2.03
N GLU A 19 -2.99 7.56 -1.95
CA GLU A 19 -4.11 8.39 -1.49
C GLU A 19 -5.34 8.31 -2.42
N ARG A 20 -5.11 8.08 -3.72
CA ARG A 20 -6.18 8.12 -4.72
C ARG A 20 -6.89 6.78 -4.93
N ALA A 21 -6.20 5.66 -4.70
CA ALA A 21 -6.70 4.32 -4.96
C ALA A 21 -7.95 3.99 -4.12
N GLY A 22 -8.68 2.96 -4.53
CA GLY A 22 -9.78 2.44 -3.73
C GLY A 22 -9.28 1.75 -2.45
N ILE A 23 -8.10 1.14 -2.52
CA ILE A 23 -7.34 0.61 -1.38
C ILE A 23 -5.89 1.08 -1.52
N GLY A 24 -5.44 1.93 -0.60
CA GLY A 24 -4.05 2.38 -0.49
C GLY A 24 -3.27 1.53 0.51
N VAL A 25 -2.14 0.97 0.10
CA VAL A 25 -1.27 0.15 0.95
C VAL A 25 0.14 0.74 1.01
N ALA A 26 0.67 0.88 2.22
CA ALA A 26 2.08 1.20 2.44
C ALA A 26 2.86 -0.06 2.81
N MET A 27 4.08 -0.19 2.27
CA MET A 27 5.01 -1.26 2.67
C MET A 27 5.53 -1.04 4.10
N GLY A 28 5.94 -2.11 4.78
CA GLY A 28 6.44 -2.03 6.16
C GLY A 28 7.70 -1.15 6.30
N ASN A 29 8.51 -1.07 5.25
CA ASN A 29 9.69 -0.20 5.16
C ASN A 29 9.38 1.21 4.61
N ALA A 30 8.11 1.57 4.40
CA ALA A 30 7.75 2.86 3.84
C ALA A 30 7.98 4.04 4.80
N ASN A 31 8.10 5.24 4.23
CA ASN A 31 8.15 6.50 4.98
C ASN A 31 6.88 6.70 5.82
N ASP A 32 7.02 7.33 6.98
CA ASP A 32 5.89 7.58 7.91
C ASP A 32 4.76 8.38 7.26
N SER A 33 5.08 9.32 6.37
CA SER A 33 4.09 10.10 5.63
C SER A 33 3.22 9.24 4.71
N LEU A 34 3.78 8.18 4.12
CA LEU A 34 3.01 7.25 3.29
C LEU A 34 2.17 6.30 4.16
N LYS A 35 2.75 5.79 5.25
CA LYS A 35 2.02 4.94 6.20
C LYS A 35 0.82 5.66 6.83
N ALA A 36 0.94 6.96 7.11
CA ALA A 36 -0.10 7.76 7.73
C ALA A 36 -1.35 7.96 6.84
N ILE A 37 -1.22 7.83 5.52
CA ILE A 37 -2.33 8.00 4.57
C ILE A 37 -2.86 6.68 4.00
N ALA A 38 -2.17 5.56 4.23
CA ALA A 38 -2.56 4.26 3.71
C ALA A 38 -3.69 3.65 4.54
N ASP A 39 -4.58 2.90 3.90
CA ASP A 39 -5.62 2.13 4.56
C ASP A 39 -5.05 0.94 5.34
N TYR A 40 -3.84 0.50 4.95
CA TYR A 40 -3.14 -0.61 5.55
C TYR A 40 -1.63 -0.49 5.37
N VAL A 41 -0.90 -0.97 6.37
CA VAL A 41 0.55 -1.16 6.29
C VAL A 41 0.82 -2.65 6.24
N THR A 42 1.39 -3.12 5.13
CA THR A 42 1.80 -4.52 4.96
C THR A 42 3.23 -4.74 5.46
N ASP A 43 3.73 -5.96 5.34
CA ASP A 43 5.11 -6.29 5.71
C ASP A 43 6.15 -5.56 4.84
N PRO A 44 7.43 -5.52 5.27
CA PRO A 44 8.51 -4.99 4.45
C PRO A 44 8.62 -5.66 3.06
N VAL A 45 9.27 -4.96 2.13
CA VAL A 45 9.48 -5.45 0.76
C VAL A 45 10.26 -6.77 0.71
N ASP A 46 11.21 -6.98 1.61
CA ASP A 46 12.01 -8.19 1.77
C ASP A 46 11.30 -9.32 2.53
N GLU A 47 10.12 -9.05 3.08
CA GLU A 47 9.28 -10.01 3.82
C GLU A 47 7.98 -10.37 3.07
N ASN A 48 7.98 -10.23 1.74
CA ASN A 48 6.84 -10.52 0.86
C ASN A 48 5.60 -9.64 1.09
N GLY A 49 5.79 -8.37 1.50
CA GLY A 49 4.67 -7.46 1.79
C GLY A 49 3.63 -7.32 0.69
N VAL A 50 4.02 -7.34 -0.60
CA VAL A 50 3.06 -7.31 -1.72
C VAL A 50 2.19 -8.57 -1.74
N TYR A 51 2.77 -9.75 -1.53
CA TYR A 51 2.02 -11.00 -1.48
C TYR A 51 1.05 -11.02 -0.29
N HIS A 52 1.48 -10.58 0.89
CA HIS A 52 0.61 -10.53 2.07
C HIS A 52 -0.53 -9.52 1.92
N ALA A 53 -0.28 -8.38 1.29
CA ALA A 53 -1.33 -7.42 0.94
C ALA A 53 -2.36 -8.05 -0.01
N LEU A 54 -1.93 -8.68 -1.11
CA LEU A 54 -2.86 -9.32 -2.04
C LEU A 54 -3.65 -10.46 -1.39
N LYS A 55 -3.02 -11.25 -0.50
CA LYS A 55 -3.69 -12.30 0.27
C LYS A 55 -4.70 -11.76 1.29
N HIS A 56 -4.61 -10.50 1.68
CA HIS A 56 -5.57 -9.90 2.61
C HIS A 56 -6.90 -9.54 1.94
N TRP A 57 -6.89 -9.06 0.68
CA TRP A 57 -8.11 -8.58 0.00
C TRP A 57 -8.51 -9.33 -1.27
N VAL A 58 -7.55 -9.86 -2.03
CA VAL A 58 -7.80 -10.35 -3.40
C VAL A 58 -8.02 -11.86 -3.43
N PHE A 59 -7.24 -12.60 -2.63
CA PHE A 59 -7.32 -14.06 -2.52
C PHE A 59 -8.00 -14.46 -1.22
#